data_AF-A0A1V4Y2U9-F1
#
_entry.id   AF-A0A1V4Y2U9-F1
#
_cell.length_a   1.000
_cell.length_b   1.000
_cell.length_c   1.000
_cell.angle_alpha   90.00
_cell.angle_beta   90.00
_cell.angle_gamma   90.00
#
_symmetry.space_group_name_H-M   'P 1'
#
loop_
_entity.id
_entity.type
_entity.pdbx_description
1 polymer ?
#
loop_
_entity_poly.entity_id
_entity_poly.type
_entity_poly.pdbx_seq_one_letter_code
_entity_poly.pdbx_strand_id
1 'polypeptide(L)'
;MISALELIVVLIAALFIYGPEKIPEIAHATGKAYGEFKKAQLSAEFGLSDLDMKPQKNEKEYIESKIREMARSSGIDVEGKSTDDLLNMIAESIKMKSDEAKSV
;
A
#
# COMPACT_ATOMS: atom_id res chain seq x y z
N MET A 1 -23.34 -34.26 -4.52
CA MET A 1 -22.85 -32.89 -4.34
C MET A 1 -21.61 -32.98 -3.48
N ILE A 2 -20.48 -32.40 -3.89
CA ILE A 2 -19.28 -32.39 -3.06
C ILE A 2 -19.49 -31.38 -1.92
N SER A 3 -19.35 -31.83 -0.69
CA SER A 3 -19.39 -31.01 0.51
C SER A 3 -18.07 -30.24 0.68
N ALA A 4 -18.12 -29.10 1.37
CA ALA A 4 -16.92 -28.34 1.73
C ALA A 4 -15.88 -29.20 2.46
N LEU A 5 -16.33 -30.17 3.29
CA LEU A 5 -15.42 -31.09 3.99
C LEU A 5 -14.66 -32.01 3.04
N GLU A 6 -15.34 -32.57 2.03
CA GLU A 6 -14.70 -33.45 1.05
C GLU A 6 -13.63 -32.69 0.24
N LEU A 7 -13.90 -31.42 -0.09
CA LEU A 7 -12.95 -30.54 -0.77
C LEU A 7 -11.71 -30.27 0.10
N ILE A 8 -11.90 -30.03 1.41
CA ILE A 8 -10.80 -29.86 2.36
C ILE A 8 -9.93 -31.12 2.46
N VAL A 9 -10.55 -32.30 2.52
CA VAL A 9 -9.81 -33.58 2.58
C VAL A 9 -8.94 -33.76 1.33
N VAL A 10 -9.46 -33.47 0.14
CA VAL A 10 -8.70 -33.54 -1.11
C VAL A 10 -7.54 -32.54 -1.11
N LEU A 11 -7.77 -31.31 -0.62
CA LEU A 11 -6.73 -30.29 -0.48
C LEU A 11 -5.60 -30.78 0.44
N ILE A 12 -5.93 -31.34 1.61
CA ILE A 12 -4.94 -31.89 2.53
C ILE A 12 -4.16 -33.04 1.87
N ALA A 13 -4.84 -33.95 1.17
CA ALA A 13 -4.17 -35.04 0.45
C ALA A 13 -3.21 -34.52 -0.64
N ALA A 14 -3.60 -33.50 -1.41
CA ALA A 14 -2.72 -32.84 -2.37
C ALA A 14 -1.52 -32.18 -1.69
N LEU A 15 -1.72 -31.55 -0.52
CA LEU A 15 -0.63 -30.97 0.27
C LEU A 15 0.36 -32.01 0.79
N PHE A 16 -0.06 -33.24 1.08
CA PHE A 16 0.87 -34.31 1.43
C PHE A 16 1.74 -34.75 0.24
N ILE A 17 1.21 -34.72 -0.98
CA ILE A 17 1.93 -35.11 -2.20
C ILE A 17 2.90 -34.01 -2.64
N TYR A 18 2.43 -32.77 -2.68
CA TYR A 18 3.16 -31.64 -3.26
C TYR A 18 3.84 -30.73 -2.21
N GLY A 19 3.48 -30.88 -0.94
CA GLY A 19 3.94 -30.03 0.16
C GLY A 19 3.12 -28.74 0.31
N PRO A 20 3.00 -28.20 1.54
CA PRO A 20 2.31 -26.92 1.80
C PRO A 20 3.01 -25.72 1.16
N GLU A 21 4.29 -25.82 0.84
CA GLU A 21 5.09 -24.75 0.23
C GLU A 21 4.70 -24.45 -1.23
N LYS A 22 4.09 -25.41 -1.93
CA LYS A 22 3.69 -25.22 -3.33
C LYS A 22 2.47 -24.32 -3.51
N ILE A 23 1.54 -24.30 -2.55
CA ILE A 23 0.36 -23.42 -2.61
C ILE A 23 0.73 -21.93 -2.62
N PRO A 24 1.54 -21.40 -1.68
CA PRO A 24 1.92 -19.98 -1.69
C PRO A 24 2.76 -19.62 -2.92
N GLU A 25 3.63 -20.51 -3.40
CA GLU A 25 4.43 -20.29 -4.60
C GLU A 25 3.54 -20.07 -5.85
N ILE A 26 2.58 -20.96 -6.07
CA ILE A 26 1.64 -20.87 -7.20
C ILE A 26 0.70 -19.68 -7.04
N ALA A 27 0.20 -19.44 -5.82
CA ALA A 27 -0.65 -18.29 -5.54
C ALA A 27 0.07 -16.96 -5.80
N HIS A 28 1.36 -16.87 -5.44
CA HIS A 28 2.15 -15.67 -5.70
C HIS A 28 2.35 -15.44 -7.20
N ALA A 29 2.76 -16.48 -7.94
CA ALA A 29 2.98 -16.39 -9.39
C ALA A 29 1.67 -16.05 -10.13
N THR A 30 0.59 -16.79 -9.83
CA THR A 30 -0.73 -16.61 -10.45
C THR A 30 -1.34 -15.27 -10.07
N GLY A 31 -1.21 -14.84 -8.81
CA GLY A 31 -1.70 -13.54 -8.34
C GLY A 31 -0.99 -12.38 -9.02
N LYS A 32 0.34 -12.48 -9.21
CA LYS A 32 1.10 -11.49 -9.97
C LYS A 32 0.67 -11.43 -11.43
N ALA A 33 0.58 -12.59 -12.09
CA ALA A 33 0.14 -12.68 -13.48
C ALA A 33 -1.28 -12.14 -13.67
N TYR A 34 -2.21 -12.48 -12.78
CA TYR A 34 -3.58 -11.97 -12.80
C TYR A 34 -3.64 -10.46 -12.57
N GLY A 35 -2.80 -9.93 -11.68
CA GLY A 35 -2.68 -8.48 -11.44
C GLY A 35 -2.18 -7.71 -12.65
N GLU A 36 -1.12 -8.20 -13.30
CA GLU A 36 -0.58 -7.62 -14.54
C GLU A 36 -1.59 -7.73 -15.70
N PHE A 37 -2.29 -8.88 -15.81
CA PHE A 37 -3.34 -9.09 -16.79
C PHE A 37 -4.52 -8.13 -16.60
N LYS A 38 -4.98 -7.93 -15.36
CA LYS A 38 -6.05 -6.97 -15.05
C LYS A 38 -5.65 -5.54 -15.39
N LYS A 39 -4.41 -5.15 -15.10
CA LYS A 39 -3.87 -3.84 -15.52
C LYS A 39 -3.87 -3.68 -17.02
N ALA A 40 -3.34 -4.65 -17.75
CA ALA A 40 -3.28 -4.62 -19.21
C ALA A 40 -4.68 -4.53 -19.83
N GLN A 41 -5.66 -5.27 -19.29
CA GLN A 41 -7.06 -5.16 -19.70
C GLN A 41 -7.62 -3.76 -19.47
N LEU A 42 -7.42 -3.16 -18.29
CA LEU A 42 -7.87 -1.79 -18.02
C LEU A 42 -7.21 -0.78 -18.96
N SER A 43 -5.90 -0.89 -19.19
CA SER A 43 -5.19 -0.03 -20.14
C SER A 43 -5.70 -0.19 -21.57
N ALA A 44 -6.06 -1.41 -21.99
CA ALA A 44 -6.61 -1.70 -23.30
C ALA A 44 -8.04 -1.16 -23.48
N GLU A 45 -8.89 -1.27 -22.45
CA GLU A 45 -10.29 -0.82 -22.50
C GLU A 45 -10.41 0.71 -22.44
N PHE A 46 -9.63 1.36 -21.57
CA PHE A 46 -9.72 2.79 -21.32
C PHE A 46 -8.68 3.63 -22.05
N GLY A 47 -7.80 3.02 -22.85
CA GLY A 47 -6.68 3.71 -23.51
C GLY A 47 -5.71 4.39 -22.54
N LEU A 48 -5.74 3.98 -21.27
CA LEU A 48 -4.94 4.55 -20.19
C LEU A 48 -3.58 3.83 -20.16
N SER A 49 -2.66 4.31 -20.99
CA SER A 49 -1.29 3.78 -21.15
C SER A 49 -0.48 3.78 -19.84
N ASP A 50 -0.83 4.62 -18.88
CA ASP A 50 0.06 5.00 -17.76
C ASP A 50 -0.56 4.83 -16.37
N LEU A 51 -1.44 3.85 -16.16
CA LEU A 51 -1.74 3.42 -14.78
C LEU A 51 -0.59 2.56 -14.24
N ASP A 52 0.52 3.25 -14.01
CA ASP A 52 1.73 2.78 -13.34
C ASP A 52 1.47 2.58 -11.84
N MET A 53 0.40 1.87 -11.49
CA MET A 53 0.07 1.47 -10.12
C MET A 53 0.98 0.32 -9.71
N LYS A 54 2.30 0.54 -9.74
CA LYS A 54 3.23 -0.38 -9.08
C LYS A 54 2.82 -0.42 -7.61
N PRO A 55 2.77 -1.59 -6.95
CA PRO A 55 2.77 -1.62 -5.49
C PRO A 55 4.09 -0.97 -5.07
N GLN A 56 4.04 0.33 -4.82
CA GLN A 56 5.24 1.13 -4.67
C GLN A 56 5.85 0.80 -3.30
N LYS A 57 6.96 0.07 -3.29
CA LYS A 57 7.96 0.21 -2.21
C LYS A 57 8.31 1.69 -1.95
N ASN A 58 8.14 2.49 -3.00
CA ASN A 58 8.26 3.93 -3.12
C ASN A 58 7.08 4.73 -2.53
N GLU A 59 5.98 4.12 -2.08
CA GLU A 59 4.85 4.89 -1.50
C GLU A 59 5.23 5.44 -0.14
N LYS A 60 5.91 4.64 0.69
CA LYS A 60 6.48 5.12 1.96
C LYS A 60 7.48 6.25 1.73
N GLU A 61 8.40 6.07 0.78
CA GLU A 61 9.43 7.07 0.47
C GLU A 61 8.82 8.35 -0.13
N TYR A 62 7.78 8.22 -0.96
CA TYR A 62 7.00 9.33 -1.50
C TYR A 62 6.24 10.08 -0.40
N ILE A 63 5.54 9.36 0.48
CA ILE A 63 4.82 9.94 1.62
C ILE A 63 5.79 10.64 2.58
N GLU A 64 6.92 10.02 2.90
CA GLU A 64 7.97 10.63 3.73
C GLU A 64 8.54 11.89 3.08
N SER A 65 8.78 11.89 1.76
CA SER A 65 9.24 13.07 1.03
C SER A 65 8.22 14.23 1.11
N LYS A 66 6.92 13.93 0.97
CA LYS A 66 5.84 14.91 1.05
C LYS A 66 5.67 15.48 2.45
N ILE A 67 5.80 14.65 3.49
CA ILE A 67 5.75 15.09 4.89
C ILE A 67 6.91 16.04 5.20
N ARG A 68 8.12 15.72 4.74
CA ARG A 68 9.31 16.59 4.90
C ARG A 68 9.16 17.91 4.14
N GLU A 69 8.58 17.89 2.94
CA GLU A 69 8.28 19.10 2.16
C GLU A 69 7.29 20.02 2.90
N MET A 70 6.20 19.45 3.43
CA MET A 70 5.22 20.19 4.23
C MET A 70 5.84 20.78 5.50
N ALA A 71 6.64 20.02 6.24
CA ALA A 71 7.34 20.51 7.43
C ALA A 71 8.25 21.71 7.10
N ARG A 72 9.05 21.64 6.02
CA ARG A 72 9.90 22.76 5.57
C ARG A 72 9.08 23.99 5.20
N SER A 73 7.96 23.79 4.50
CA SER A 73 7.07 24.90 4.12
C SER A 73 6.44 25.59 5.34
N SER A 74 6.28 24.86 6.44
CA SER A 74 5.81 25.38 7.73
C SER A 74 6.94 25.92 8.62
N GLY A 75 8.20 25.93 8.13
CA GLY A 75 9.37 26.41 8.88
C GLY A 75 9.87 25.45 9.95
N ILE A 76 9.46 24.18 9.91
CA ILE A 76 9.87 23.13 10.86
C ILE A 76 11.17 22.51 10.37
N ASP A 77 12.17 22.42 11.24
CA ASP A 77 13.42 21.72 10.95
C ASP A 77 13.20 20.21 10.82
N VAL A 78 13.69 19.62 9.73
CA VAL A 78 13.42 18.23 9.33
C VAL A 78 14.58 17.28 9.59
N GLU A 79 15.78 17.80 9.88
CA GLU A 79 16.98 16.98 10.05
C GLU A 79 16.92 16.17 11.36
N GLY A 80 17.16 14.86 11.27
CA GLY A 80 17.18 13.97 12.43
C GLY A 80 15.82 13.66 13.07
N LYS A 81 14.70 14.20 12.57
CA LYS A 81 13.34 13.92 13.10
C LYS A 81 12.67 12.73 12.42
N SER A 82 11.88 12.00 13.20
CA SER A 82 11.04 10.91 12.70
C SER A 82 9.82 11.45 11.96
N THR A 83 9.25 10.64 11.07
CA THR A 83 8.04 11.00 10.29
C THR A 83 6.86 11.33 11.20
N ASP A 84 6.70 10.60 12.30
CA ASP A 84 5.62 10.80 13.27
C ASP A 84 5.78 12.11 14.05
N ASP A 85 7.02 12.47 14.42
CA ASP A 85 7.32 13.75 15.08
C ASP A 85 7.01 14.94 14.18
N LEU A 86 7.35 14.84 12.89
CA LEU A 86 7.05 15.88 11.91
C LEU A 86 5.54 16.06 11.73
N LEU A 87 4.76 14.97 11.70
CA LEU A 87 3.31 15.03 11.61
C LEU A 87 2.68 15.73 12.82
N ASN A 88 3.16 15.43 14.03
CA ASN A 88 2.69 16.08 15.25
C ASN A 88 3.01 17.58 15.25
N MET A 89 4.23 17.96 14.86
CA MET A 89 4.65 19.36 14.78
C MET A 89 3.86 20.16 13.72
N ILE A 90 3.61 19.55 12.55
CA ILE A 90 2.75 20.16 11.51
C ILE A 90 1.34 20.36 12.06
N ALA A 91 0.75 19.33 12.66
CA ALA A 91 -0.60 19.40 13.23
C ALA A 91 -0.71 20.48 14.33
N GLU A 92 0.30 20.61 15.19
CA GLU A 92 0.35 21.60 16.25
C GLU A 92 0.51 23.04 15.71
N SER A 93 1.34 23.23 14.67
CA SER A 93 1.49 24.51 13.98
C SER A 93 0.20 24.99 13.28
N ILE A 94 -0.60 24.04 12.76
CA ILE A 94 -1.91 24.32 12.15
C ILE A 94 -2.94 24.65 13.24
N LYS A 95 -2.92 23.92 14.36
CA LYS A 95 -3.81 24.15 15.50
C LYS A 95 -3.59 25.53 16.14
N MET A 96 -2.33 25.94 16.36
CA MET A 96 -1.99 27.28 16.87
C MET A 96 -2.50 28.41 15.95
N LYS A 97 -2.34 28.28 14.62
CA LYS A 97 -2.90 29.25 13.66
C LYS A 97 -4.43 29.27 13.62
N SER A 98 -5.08 28.14 13.92
CA SER A 98 -6.55 28.05 13.96
C SER A 98 -7.14 28.65 15.24
N ASP A 99 -6.42 28.62 16.36
CA ASP A 99 -6.88 29.20 17.63
C ASP A 99 -6.72 30.74 17.64
N GLU A 100 -5.67 31.27 17.00
CA GLU A 100 -5.44 32.72 16.86
C GLU A 100 -6.48 33.42 15.95
N ALA A 101 -7.00 32.71 14.94
CA ALA A 101 -8.04 33.21 14.04
C ALA A 101 -9.46 33.20 14.64
N LYS A 102 -9.68 32.55 15.79
CA LYS A 102 -10.97 32.52 16.51
C LYS A 102 -11.04 33.46 17.71
N SER A 103 -9.93 34.12 18.06
CA SER A 103 -9.84 35.08 19.17
C SER A 103 -9.85 36.55 18.72
N VAL A 104 -10.12 36.82 17.44
CA VAL A 104 -10.40 38.17 16.87
C VAL A 104 -11.84 38.21 16.41
#